data_AF-A0A9D4TW86-F1
#
_entry.id   AF-A0A9D4TW86-F1
#
_cell.length_a   1.000
_cell.length_b   1.000
_cell.length_c   1.000
_cell.angle_alpha   90.00
_cell.angle_beta   90.00
_cell.angle_gamma   90.00
#
_symmetry.space_group_name_H-M   'P 1'
#
loop_
_entity.id
_entity.type
_entity.pdbx_description
1 polymer ?
#
loop_
_entity_poly.entity_id
_entity_poly.type
_entity_poly.pdbx_seq_one_letter_code
_entity_poly.pdbx_strand_id
1 'polypeptide(L)'
;MAARCVTTGLLTGAPRALSNSSRQHSSAAFRAALRPLGIGRPSTASPRACRPPPVAADMLSSLKKAFGGQAAAATMTTAAAPSLRAAAAFQDTAPSWEELQAMVEEKQVALDAMPADLETGPASSYALRRTFGQPGEPRVKLYRDHAAWCPYCHKIVLQLEEKKIPYLIEKINMRCYGDKPPEFMRKVPSGLLPVLEIDGRMITESAVIQQVLEQIQPERPMLPPEGSPERQRAAQLMRLERRLFSDWLQWLTTGWSHESNREQFKRTMDEINSQLEVAPGPYFLSEFGLVDITFAPFLERIVSSLLYYKGFAVRGEGRYPAVERWFDAMETRDSYLGFKSCHYTHVHDLPPQLGGCVSVPEAAAFAAAIDGTDGKSWHLPLPPLTATSLPTMHAPGEQPEVDRLQAAARLVQNREAVTKFALRGVGQRGSRPVSARLCDPTAIPGMEHLPSADAALRHVAHALLVGVVAKQASDQALRAAAAGQPGVDGAPVAPSLAFLRDRVCVPRDLKLPAARQFRAHLNWAIDELTAAPAASGM
;
A
#
# COMPACT_ATOMS: atom_id res chain seq x y z
N MET A 1 43.95 -17.57 42.99
CA MET A 1 44.01 -18.25 44.30
C MET A 1 44.47 -17.22 45.33
N ALA A 2 43.83 -17.17 46.50
CA ALA A 2 43.93 -16.13 47.56
C ALA A 2 43.11 -14.85 47.29
N ALA A 3 42.46 -14.18 48.24
CA ALA A 3 42.00 -14.47 49.61
C ALA A 3 41.21 -13.23 50.12
N ARG A 4 40.38 -13.42 51.16
CA ARG A 4 39.87 -12.44 52.16
C ARG A 4 38.80 -11.44 51.69
N CYS A 5 37.57 -11.41 52.22
CA CYS A 5 37.05 -11.33 53.60
C CYS A 5 37.04 -9.90 54.17
N VAL A 6 35.91 -9.56 54.80
CA VAL A 6 35.60 -8.58 55.88
C VAL A 6 34.40 -7.68 55.48
N THR A 7 33.14 -8.00 55.85
CA THR A 7 32.41 -7.71 57.13
C THR A 7 32.57 -6.25 57.58
N THR A 8 31.59 -5.47 58.05
CA THR A 8 30.45 -5.75 58.95
C THR A 8 29.69 -4.43 59.14
N GLY A 9 28.40 -4.47 59.53
CA GLY A 9 27.83 -3.41 60.36
C GLY A 9 26.31 -3.22 60.23
N LEU A 10 25.56 -4.03 60.97
CA LEU A 10 24.20 -3.72 61.42
C LEU A 10 24.17 -2.43 62.24
N LEU A 11 23.03 -1.71 62.25
CA LEU A 11 22.27 -1.36 63.45
C LEU A 11 21.02 -0.51 63.10
N THR A 12 19.85 -1.12 63.34
CA THR A 12 18.67 -0.60 64.08
C THR A 12 18.26 0.88 63.98
N GLY A 13 16.97 1.12 63.67
CA GLY A 13 16.24 2.28 64.22
C GLY A 13 15.12 2.85 63.34
N ALA A 14 13.88 2.40 63.54
CA ALA A 14 12.72 3.31 63.52
C ALA A 14 12.61 3.96 64.93
N PRO A 15 11.78 4.99 65.23
CA PRO A 15 10.80 5.73 64.40
C PRO A 15 10.85 7.28 64.60
N ARG A 16 10.05 8.04 63.83
CA ARG A 16 9.12 9.12 64.27
C ARG A 16 8.94 10.24 63.26
N ALA A 17 7.66 10.62 63.16
CA ALA A 17 7.10 11.72 62.40
C ALA A 17 7.29 13.08 63.07
N LEU A 18 7.45 14.13 62.25
CA LEU A 18 7.06 15.53 62.45
C LEU A 18 6.79 16.09 61.02
N SER A 19 5.56 16.22 60.55
CA SER A 19 4.56 17.29 60.75
C SER A 19 4.94 18.66 60.14
N ASN A 20 4.03 19.15 59.28
CA ASN A 20 3.77 20.54 58.88
C ASN A 20 4.82 21.21 57.96
N SER A 21 4.48 21.92 56.88
CA SER A 21 3.24 22.61 56.52
C SER A 21 3.21 23.01 55.02
N SER A 22 2.00 23.07 54.46
CA SER A 22 1.50 24.02 53.44
C SER A 22 2.34 24.31 52.16
N ARG A 23 1.77 24.04 50.98
CA ARG A 23 0.86 24.98 50.28
C ARG A 23 0.26 24.34 49.04
N GLN A 24 -1.06 24.45 48.95
CA GLN A 24 -1.86 24.31 47.74
C GLN A 24 -1.54 25.43 46.73
N HIS A 25 -1.99 25.21 45.49
CA HIS A 25 -2.03 26.07 44.29
C HIS A 25 -1.05 25.55 43.22
N SER A 26 -1.47 24.86 42.16
CA SER A 26 -2.47 25.31 41.18
C SER A 26 -3.09 24.13 40.41
N SER A 27 -4.39 23.95 40.60
CA SER A 27 -5.27 23.17 39.73
C SER A 27 -6.23 24.18 39.11
N ALA A 28 -5.91 24.68 37.90
CA ALA A 28 -6.75 25.65 37.20
C ALA A 28 -6.70 25.57 35.66
N ALA A 29 -5.94 24.64 35.06
CA ALA A 29 -5.84 24.55 33.59
C ALA A 29 -6.54 23.33 32.96
N PHE A 30 -7.18 22.45 33.74
CA PHE A 30 -7.67 21.14 33.25
C PHE A 30 -9.21 21.01 33.15
N ARG A 31 -9.97 22.11 33.22
CA ARG A 31 -11.45 22.08 33.16
C ARG A 31 -12.07 23.02 32.12
N ALA A 32 -11.40 23.28 30.99
CA ALA A 32 -11.93 24.19 29.96
C ALA A 32 -12.35 23.53 28.62
N ALA A 33 -12.18 22.22 28.41
CA ALA A 33 -12.37 21.61 27.08
C ALA A 33 -13.67 20.82 26.87
N LEU A 34 -14.60 20.79 27.82
CA LEU A 34 -15.87 20.05 27.67
C LEU A 34 -17.02 20.74 28.42
N ARG A 35 -17.80 21.60 27.74
CA ARG A 35 -19.21 21.88 28.08
C ARG A 35 -20.02 22.32 26.83
N PRO A 36 -21.34 22.03 26.80
CA PRO A 36 -22.18 22.15 25.61
C PRO A 36 -22.70 23.58 25.43
N LEU A 37 -22.64 24.11 24.20
CA LEU A 37 -23.18 25.43 23.88
C LEU A 37 -24.70 25.34 23.69
N GLY A 38 -25.41 26.00 24.59
CA GLY A 38 -26.84 26.24 24.54
C GLY A 38 -27.22 27.24 23.45
N ILE A 39 -28.41 27.03 22.90
CA ILE A 39 -29.03 27.76 21.80
C ILE A 39 -29.36 29.21 22.23
N GLY A 40 -28.91 30.19 21.44
CA GLY A 40 -29.37 31.58 21.47
C GLY A 40 -29.67 32.05 20.04
N ARG A 41 -30.89 32.56 19.81
CA ARG A 41 -31.38 33.09 18.52
C ARG A 41 -30.62 34.35 18.05
N PRO A 42 -30.64 34.68 16.75
CA PRO A 42 -29.67 35.57 16.12
C PRO A 42 -30.06 37.06 16.20
N SER A 43 -29.06 37.92 16.35
CA SER A 43 -29.15 39.37 16.11
C SER A 43 -28.36 39.73 14.85
N THR A 44 -29.02 40.49 13.99
CA THR A 44 -28.58 40.97 12.67
C THR A 44 -27.52 42.07 12.79
N ALA A 45 -26.32 41.85 12.25
CA ALA A 45 -25.42 42.91 11.83
C ALA A 45 -24.37 42.37 10.83
N SER A 46 -24.34 42.95 9.63
CA SER A 46 -23.39 42.66 8.56
C SER A 46 -22.03 43.32 8.83
N PRO A 47 -20.89 42.68 8.53
CA PRO A 47 -19.63 43.39 8.39
C PRO A 47 -19.07 43.38 6.96
N ARG A 48 -18.47 44.51 6.62
CA ARG A 48 -17.78 44.86 5.37
C ARG A 48 -16.62 43.92 5.06
N ALA A 49 -16.43 43.64 3.78
CA ALA A 49 -15.38 42.79 3.23
C ALA A 49 -14.01 43.50 3.14
N CYS A 50 -12.96 42.81 3.59
CA CYS A 50 -11.58 43.00 3.13
C CYS A 50 -11.20 41.84 2.18
N ARG A 51 -10.69 42.17 0.99
CA ARG A 51 -10.27 41.22 -0.06
C ARG A 51 -8.85 40.68 0.17
N PRO A 52 -8.56 39.40 -0.17
CA PRO A 52 -7.23 38.90 -0.52
C PRO A 52 -7.01 38.88 -2.07
N PRO A 53 -5.76 38.76 -2.56
CA PRO A 53 -5.41 38.93 -3.99
C PRO A 53 -5.66 37.67 -4.85
N PRO A 54 -5.69 37.79 -6.21
CA PRO A 54 -6.30 36.79 -7.09
C PRO A 54 -5.28 35.96 -7.88
N VAL A 55 -5.42 34.63 -7.92
CA VAL A 55 -5.22 33.80 -9.14
C VAL A 55 -6.01 32.50 -8.99
N ALA A 56 -7.21 32.44 -9.58
CA ALA A 56 -7.89 31.23 -10.09
C ALA A 56 -9.33 31.60 -10.47
N ALA A 57 -9.50 32.19 -11.65
CA ALA A 57 -10.81 32.38 -12.25
C ALA A 57 -10.67 32.34 -13.77
N ASP A 58 -10.61 31.14 -14.33
CA ASP A 58 -11.17 30.88 -15.66
C ASP A 58 -11.31 29.38 -15.90
N MET A 59 -12.43 28.81 -15.44
CA MET A 59 -12.99 27.54 -15.93
C MET A 59 -14.41 27.34 -15.38
N LEU A 60 -15.27 28.36 -15.53
CA LEU A 60 -16.67 28.24 -15.10
C LEU A 60 -17.64 29.09 -15.94
N SER A 61 -17.46 29.09 -17.26
CA SER A 61 -18.44 29.63 -18.21
C SER A 61 -18.96 28.63 -19.27
N SER A 62 -18.49 27.37 -19.26
CA SER A 62 -18.90 26.37 -20.29
C SER A 62 -19.92 25.32 -19.83
N LEU A 63 -20.49 25.41 -18.61
CA LEU A 63 -21.35 24.37 -18.02
C LEU A 63 -22.82 24.77 -17.81
N LYS A 64 -23.39 25.62 -18.68
CA LYS A 64 -24.83 25.96 -18.63
C LYS A 64 -25.58 25.93 -19.98
N LYS A 65 -25.02 25.25 -21.00
CA LYS A 65 -25.66 25.16 -22.34
C LYS A 65 -25.86 23.74 -22.88
N ALA A 66 -25.88 22.72 -22.02
CA ALA A 66 -26.03 21.32 -22.45
C ALA A 66 -27.26 20.58 -21.87
N PHE A 67 -28.09 21.23 -21.03
CA PHE A 67 -29.27 20.60 -20.44
C PHE A 67 -30.54 21.33 -20.85
N GLY A 68 -31.06 20.96 -22.02
CA GLY A 68 -32.36 21.38 -22.53
C GLY A 68 -32.68 20.59 -23.79
N GLY A 69 -33.37 19.45 -23.66
CA GLY A 69 -33.79 18.63 -24.79
C GLY A 69 -34.60 17.41 -24.34
N GLN A 70 -35.79 17.27 -24.93
CA GLN A 70 -36.94 16.49 -24.47
C GLN A 70 -36.82 14.97 -24.62
N ALA A 71 -37.60 14.26 -23.80
CA ALA A 71 -37.83 12.83 -23.85
C ALA A 71 -38.70 12.43 -25.05
N ALA A 72 -38.27 11.42 -25.80
CA ALA A 72 -39.10 10.69 -26.75
C ALA A 72 -39.06 9.20 -26.41
N ALA A 73 -40.25 8.62 -26.23
CA ALA A 73 -40.47 7.21 -25.94
C ALA A 73 -40.15 6.35 -27.16
N ALA A 74 -39.34 5.31 -26.97
CA ALA A 74 -39.10 4.26 -27.96
C ALA A 74 -39.48 2.89 -27.38
N THR A 75 -40.33 2.22 -28.15
CA THR A 75 -41.03 0.96 -27.90
C THR A 75 -40.07 -0.20 -27.64
N MET A 76 -40.29 -0.97 -26.57
CA MET A 76 -39.52 -2.18 -26.27
C MET A 76 -40.02 -3.35 -27.13
N THR A 77 -39.18 -3.79 -28.07
CA THR A 77 -39.29 -5.11 -28.69
C THR A 77 -38.54 -6.12 -27.81
N THR A 78 -39.26 -7.11 -27.29
CA THR A 78 -38.71 -8.23 -26.52
C THR A 78 -37.86 -9.13 -27.43
N ALA A 79 -36.55 -8.93 -27.43
CA ALA A 79 -35.60 -9.86 -28.03
C ALA A 79 -35.36 -11.03 -27.08
N ALA A 80 -35.56 -12.25 -27.59
CA ALA A 80 -35.40 -13.50 -26.87
C ALA A 80 -33.99 -13.64 -26.26
N ALA A 81 -33.94 -14.24 -25.07
CA ALA A 81 -32.69 -14.56 -24.38
C ALA A 81 -31.76 -15.39 -25.30
N PRO A 82 -30.47 -15.04 -25.42
CA PRO A 82 -29.55 -15.85 -26.18
C PRO A 82 -29.38 -17.20 -25.49
N SER A 83 -29.71 -18.27 -26.21
CA SER A 83 -29.45 -19.64 -25.81
C SER A 83 -27.96 -19.82 -25.51
N LEU A 84 -27.65 -20.39 -24.34
CA LEU A 84 -26.33 -20.93 -23.98
C LEU A 84 -25.84 -21.85 -25.10
N ARG A 85 -24.99 -21.33 -25.98
CA ARG A 85 -24.19 -22.15 -26.88
C ARG A 85 -23.30 -23.01 -25.98
N ALA A 86 -23.40 -24.33 -26.13
CA ALA A 86 -22.60 -25.30 -25.40
C ALA A 86 -21.13 -24.87 -25.44
N ALA A 87 -20.57 -24.53 -24.28
CA ALA A 87 -19.13 -24.39 -24.11
C ALA A 87 -18.52 -25.71 -24.59
N ALA A 88 -17.60 -25.65 -25.55
CA ALA A 88 -16.83 -26.82 -25.92
C ALA A 88 -16.24 -27.41 -24.63
N ALA A 89 -16.59 -28.66 -24.33
CA ALA A 89 -16.12 -29.34 -23.13
C ALA A 89 -14.60 -29.49 -23.23
N PHE A 90 -13.87 -28.60 -22.56
CA PHE A 90 -12.45 -28.80 -22.37
C PHE A 90 -12.23 -29.86 -21.28
N GLN A 91 -11.13 -30.60 -21.37
CA GLN A 91 -10.74 -31.51 -20.31
C GLN A 91 -10.04 -30.73 -19.22
N ASP A 92 -10.71 -30.60 -18.09
CA ASP A 92 -10.15 -30.04 -16.87
C ASP A 92 -9.38 -31.12 -16.11
N THR A 93 -8.06 -30.98 -16.06
CA THR A 93 -7.16 -31.87 -15.31
C THR A 93 -6.60 -31.19 -14.06
N ALA A 94 -7.01 -29.96 -13.75
CA ALA A 94 -6.52 -29.28 -12.56
C ALA A 94 -7.12 -29.93 -11.31
N PRO A 95 -6.38 -29.97 -10.18
CA PRO A 95 -6.97 -30.31 -8.89
C PRO A 95 -8.17 -29.42 -8.59
N SER A 96 -9.11 -29.90 -7.81
CA SER A 96 -10.21 -29.12 -7.26
C SER A 96 -9.70 -28.06 -6.27
N TRP A 97 -10.51 -27.04 -6.00
CA TRP A 97 -10.17 -26.03 -4.99
C TRP A 97 -10.10 -26.61 -3.57
N GLU A 98 -10.85 -27.67 -3.29
CA GLU A 98 -10.85 -28.39 -2.02
C GLU A 98 -9.53 -29.15 -1.83
N GLU A 99 -9.04 -29.84 -2.86
CA GLU A 99 -7.71 -30.49 -2.84
C GLU A 99 -6.60 -29.45 -2.64
N LEU A 100 -6.66 -28.33 -3.36
CA LEU A 100 -5.67 -27.25 -3.22
C LEU A 100 -5.69 -26.63 -1.83
N GLN A 101 -6.87 -26.48 -1.21
CA GLN A 101 -7.01 -26.00 0.16
C GLN A 101 -6.36 -26.97 1.15
N ALA A 102 -6.58 -28.28 1.00
CA ALA A 102 -5.94 -29.30 1.82
C ALA A 102 -4.40 -29.27 1.69
N MET A 103 -3.89 -29.13 0.46
CA MET A 103 -2.45 -28.99 0.20
C MET A 103 -1.85 -27.73 0.83
N VAL A 104 -2.59 -26.61 0.83
CA VAL A 104 -2.18 -25.37 1.52
C VAL A 104 -2.06 -25.63 3.01
N GLU A 105 -3.09 -26.21 3.64
CA GLU A 105 -3.11 -26.47 5.08
C GLU A 105 -1.97 -27.41 5.50
N GLU A 106 -1.75 -28.49 4.76
CA GLU A 106 -0.64 -29.43 4.98
C GLU A 106 0.72 -28.71 4.94
N LYS A 107 0.96 -27.90 3.90
CA LYS A 107 2.22 -27.17 3.73
C LYS A 107 2.39 -26.05 4.75
N GLN A 108 1.32 -25.39 5.17
CA GLN A 108 1.36 -24.41 6.24
C GLN A 108 1.86 -25.05 7.53
N VAL A 109 1.36 -26.24 7.88
CA VAL A 109 1.84 -26.99 9.05
C VAL A 109 3.29 -27.44 8.86
N ALA A 110 3.63 -28.00 7.70
CA ALA A 110 4.97 -28.52 7.43
C ALA A 110 6.08 -27.44 7.45
N LEU A 111 5.75 -26.22 7.03
CA LEU A 111 6.69 -25.09 6.95
C LEU A 111 6.56 -24.11 8.13
N ASP A 112 5.71 -24.39 9.13
CA ASP A 112 5.38 -23.47 10.23
C ASP A 112 4.93 -22.07 9.72
N ALA A 113 4.21 -22.04 8.60
CA ALA A 113 3.82 -20.84 7.87
C ALA A 113 2.34 -20.49 8.12
N MET A 114 1.98 -20.33 9.39
CA MET A 114 0.59 -20.03 9.80
C MET A 114 0.14 -18.63 9.36
N PRO A 115 -1.19 -18.41 9.18
CA PRO A 115 -1.73 -17.07 8.94
C PRO A 115 -1.26 -16.06 10.00
N ALA A 116 -0.88 -14.87 9.55
CA ALA A 116 -0.38 -13.83 10.45
C ALA A 116 -1.46 -13.37 11.45
N ASP A 117 -1.08 -13.22 12.72
CA ASP A 117 -1.91 -12.53 13.70
C ASP A 117 -2.05 -11.05 13.33
N LEU A 118 -3.25 -10.68 12.87
CA LEU A 118 -3.56 -9.34 12.41
C LEU A 118 -3.88 -8.35 13.53
N GLU A 119 -4.04 -8.82 14.77
CA GLU A 119 -4.50 -8.00 15.89
C GLU A 119 -3.37 -7.65 16.85
N THR A 120 -2.54 -8.64 17.23
CA THR A 120 -1.42 -8.43 18.18
C THR A 120 -0.04 -8.66 17.57
N GLY A 121 0.03 -9.36 16.43
CA GLY A 121 1.26 -9.66 15.72
C GLY A 121 1.90 -8.46 15.00
N PRO A 122 2.86 -8.72 14.09
CA PRO A 122 3.53 -7.70 13.29
C PRO A 122 2.56 -6.83 12.48
N ALA A 123 3.00 -5.64 12.10
CA ALA A 123 2.15 -4.73 11.34
C ALA A 123 1.73 -5.30 9.99
N SER A 124 0.48 -5.03 9.60
CA SER A 124 -0.11 -5.62 8.41
C SER A 124 -1.18 -4.72 7.81
N SER A 125 -1.09 -4.49 6.50
CA SER A 125 -2.09 -3.73 5.74
C SER A 125 -3.49 -4.38 5.72
N TYR A 126 -3.58 -5.65 6.14
CA TYR A 126 -4.83 -6.42 6.27
C TYR A 126 -5.56 -6.16 7.57
N ALA A 127 -4.87 -5.73 8.62
CA ALA A 127 -5.48 -5.53 9.92
C ALA A 127 -6.68 -4.58 9.84
N LEU A 128 -7.78 -4.97 10.50
CA LEU A 128 -8.95 -4.11 10.71
C LEU A 128 -9.10 -3.67 12.16
N ARG A 129 -8.37 -4.32 13.06
CA ARG A 129 -8.33 -4.08 14.50
C ARG A 129 -6.91 -4.37 14.97
N ARG A 130 -6.33 -3.47 15.77
CA ARG A 130 -5.05 -3.65 16.45
C ARG A 130 -5.22 -3.34 17.92
N THR A 131 -4.90 -4.30 18.77
CA THR A 131 -4.96 -4.16 20.24
C THR A 131 -3.59 -4.18 20.89
N PHE A 132 -2.58 -4.73 20.21
CA PHE A 132 -1.23 -4.89 20.76
C PHE A 132 -1.23 -5.64 22.12
N GLY A 133 -2.18 -6.57 22.30
CA GLY A 133 -2.38 -7.32 23.54
C GLY A 133 -3.00 -6.51 24.69
N GLN A 134 -3.40 -5.27 24.46
CA GLN A 134 -4.04 -4.43 25.47
C GLN A 134 -5.54 -4.78 25.61
N PRO A 135 -6.09 -4.81 26.84
CA PRO A 135 -7.49 -5.10 27.06
C PRO A 135 -8.41 -3.94 26.66
N GLY A 136 -9.66 -4.26 26.33
CA GLY A 136 -10.69 -3.27 26.00
C GLY A 136 -10.83 -2.98 24.51
N GLU A 137 -11.86 -2.21 24.17
CA GLU A 137 -12.16 -1.85 22.78
C GLU A 137 -11.34 -0.62 22.35
N PRO A 138 -10.68 -0.65 21.19
CA PRO A 138 -9.93 0.50 20.71
C PRO A 138 -10.80 1.76 20.58
N ARG A 139 -10.38 2.84 21.23
CA ARG A 139 -11.07 4.15 21.15
C ARG A 139 -10.78 4.91 19.86
N VAL A 140 -9.68 4.58 19.20
CA VAL A 140 -9.21 5.24 17.99
C VAL A 140 -9.69 4.45 16.78
N LYS A 141 -10.34 5.12 15.83
CA LYS A 141 -10.62 4.56 14.51
C LYS A 141 -9.93 5.37 13.43
N LEU A 142 -9.16 4.71 12.57
CA LEU A 142 -8.52 5.29 11.40
C LEU A 142 -9.33 4.95 10.14
N TYR A 143 -9.78 5.97 9.43
CA TYR A 143 -10.25 5.84 8.05
C TYR A 143 -9.04 5.99 7.11
N ARG A 144 -8.75 4.94 6.34
CA ARG A 144 -7.65 4.93 5.35
C ARG A 144 -8.08 4.32 4.02
N ASP A 145 -7.25 4.48 3.00
CA ASP A 145 -7.56 3.97 1.67
C ASP A 145 -7.56 2.44 1.63
N HIS A 146 -8.37 1.77 0.79
CA HIS A 146 -8.37 0.29 0.68
C HIS A 146 -7.01 -0.30 0.33
N ALA A 147 -6.17 0.44 -0.39
CA ALA A 147 -4.98 -0.09 -1.01
C ALA A 147 -3.71 0.02 -0.14
N ALA A 148 -3.74 0.83 0.91
CA ALA A 148 -2.59 1.19 1.73
C ALA A 148 -1.55 2.01 0.96
N TRP A 149 -1.97 2.76 -0.06
CA TRP A 149 -1.09 3.55 -0.92
C TRP A 149 -1.26 5.05 -0.72
N CYS A 150 -2.11 5.52 0.19
CA CYS A 150 -2.11 6.93 0.53
C CYS A 150 -0.88 7.25 1.40
N PRO A 151 0.06 8.13 0.97
CA PRO A 151 1.25 8.45 1.76
C PRO A 151 0.88 9.07 3.10
N TYR A 152 -0.19 9.87 3.15
CA TYR A 152 -0.67 10.49 4.37
C TYR A 152 -1.28 9.48 5.35
N CYS A 153 -2.00 8.46 4.86
CA CYS A 153 -2.48 7.38 5.71
C CYS A 153 -1.31 6.56 6.26
N HIS A 154 -0.28 6.32 5.44
CA HIS A 154 0.91 5.58 5.86
C HIS A 154 1.60 6.27 7.05
N LYS A 155 1.73 7.62 7.04
CA LYS A 155 2.27 8.37 8.19
C LYS A 155 1.53 8.07 9.50
N ILE A 156 0.20 8.04 9.45
CA ILE A 156 -0.64 7.84 10.65
C ILE A 156 -0.56 6.40 11.14
N VAL A 157 -0.57 5.43 10.22
CA VAL A 157 -0.39 4.02 10.56
C VAL A 157 0.96 3.80 11.25
N LEU A 158 2.06 4.30 10.69
CA LEU A 158 3.38 4.16 11.31
C LEU A 158 3.38 4.71 12.73
N GLN A 159 2.79 5.88 12.95
CA GLN A 159 2.75 6.48 14.28
C GLN A 159 1.90 5.65 15.26
N LEU A 160 0.73 5.15 14.84
CA LEU A 160 -0.10 4.26 15.66
C LEU A 160 0.62 2.97 16.04
N GLU A 161 1.29 2.33 15.07
CA GLU A 161 2.04 1.07 15.26
C GLU A 161 3.24 1.23 16.20
N GLU A 162 3.96 2.35 16.10
CA GLU A 162 5.16 2.62 16.88
C GLU A 162 4.82 3.03 18.30
N LYS A 163 3.79 3.87 18.45
CA LYS A 163 3.27 4.25 19.76
C LYS A 163 2.46 3.14 20.43
N LYS A 164 2.13 2.05 19.71
CA LYS A 164 1.26 0.94 20.17
C LYS A 164 -0.09 1.43 20.69
N ILE A 165 -0.69 2.39 20.00
CA ILE A 165 -2.02 2.92 20.33
C ILE A 165 -3.06 1.97 19.73
N PRO A 166 -3.90 1.25 20.52
CA PRO A 166 -4.93 0.38 19.96
C PRO A 166 -5.87 1.15 19.01
N TYR A 167 -6.16 0.58 17.84
CA TYR A 167 -7.02 1.23 16.85
C TYR A 167 -7.82 0.26 15.97
N LEU A 168 -8.94 0.75 15.44
CA LEU A 168 -9.72 0.12 14.38
C LEU A 168 -9.38 0.75 13.03
N ILE A 169 -9.57 0.01 11.94
CA ILE A 169 -9.45 0.53 10.58
C ILE A 169 -10.78 0.42 9.84
N GLU A 170 -11.20 1.52 9.26
CA GLU A 170 -12.26 1.55 8.25
C GLU A 170 -11.66 1.91 6.89
N LYS A 171 -11.85 1.03 5.90
CA LYS A 171 -11.26 1.20 4.57
C LYS A 171 -12.24 1.98 3.69
N ILE A 172 -11.72 3.02 3.02
CA ILE A 172 -12.49 3.94 2.16
C ILE A 172 -11.83 4.00 0.79
N ASN A 173 -12.61 4.05 -0.29
CA ASN A 173 -12.05 4.17 -1.64
C ASN A 173 -11.31 5.50 -1.82
N MET A 174 -10.21 5.49 -2.56
CA MET A 174 -9.67 6.73 -3.14
C MET A 174 -10.51 7.13 -4.34
N ARG A 175 -10.57 8.43 -4.64
CA ARG A 175 -11.34 8.97 -5.77
C ARG A 175 -10.96 8.34 -7.10
N CYS A 176 -9.68 8.00 -7.30
CA CYS A 176 -9.19 7.33 -8.50
C CYS A 176 -9.65 5.87 -8.66
N TYR A 177 -10.27 5.27 -7.64
CA TYR A 177 -10.78 3.88 -7.65
C TYR A 177 -12.30 3.78 -7.65
N GLY A 178 -13.02 4.90 -7.55
CA GLY A 178 -14.48 4.94 -7.57
C GLY A 178 -15.08 5.81 -6.48
N ASP A 179 -16.39 5.69 -6.33
CA ASP A 179 -17.16 6.49 -5.38
C ASP A 179 -16.86 6.07 -3.92
N LYS A 180 -16.93 7.06 -3.03
CA LYS A 180 -16.80 6.87 -1.58
C LYS A 180 -18.18 6.59 -0.98
N PRO A 181 -18.28 5.79 0.10
CA PRO A 181 -19.56 5.49 0.73
C PRO A 181 -20.30 6.78 1.16
N PRO A 182 -21.61 6.92 0.88
CA PRO A 182 -22.37 8.13 1.24
C PRO A 182 -22.35 8.45 2.74
N GLU A 183 -22.34 7.44 3.60
CA GLU A 183 -22.23 7.56 5.04
C GLU A 183 -20.90 8.17 5.49
N PHE A 184 -19.80 7.83 4.82
CA PHE A 184 -18.50 8.47 5.05
C PHE A 184 -18.54 9.93 4.59
N MET A 185 -19.10 10.19 3.40
CA MET A 185 -19.20 11.55 2.85
C MET A 185 -20.07 12.49 3.70
N ARG A 186 -21.09 11.96 4.39
CA ARG A 186 -21.88 12.74 5.36
C ARG A 186 -21.06 13.19 6.56
N LYS A 187 -20.13 12.34 7.04
CA LYS A 187 -19.24 12.67 8.17
C LYS A 187 -18.06 13.54 7.73
N VAL A 188 -17.55 13.32 6.53
CA VAL A 188 -16.34 13.95 5.99
C VAL A 188 -16.63 14.50 4.58
N PRO A 189 -17.23 15.70 4.46
CA PRO A 189 -17.63 16.25 3.16
C PRO A 189 -16.47 16.49 2.19
N SER A 190 -15.24 16.70 2.69
CA SER A 190 -14.05 16.82 1.85
C SER A 190 -13.72 15.51 1.11
N GLY A 191 -14.13 14.37 1.68
CA GLY A 191 -13.78 13.04 1.21
C GLY A 191 -12.29 12.69 1.33
N LEU A 192 -11.48 13.55 1.95
CA LEU A 192 -10.03 13.37 2.07
C LEU A 192 -9.69 12.32 3.15
N LEU A 193 -8.54 11.68 2.99
CA LEU A 193 -7.97 10.71 3.91
C LEU A 193 -6.53 11.14 4.25
N PRO A 194 -5.98 10.77 5.42
CA PRO A 194 -6.59 10.01 6.50
C PRO A 194 -7.64 10.80 7.30
N VAL A 195 -8.49 10.09 8.03
CA VAL A 195 -9.34 10.67 9.08
C VAL A 195 -9.22 9.83 10.35
N LEU A 196 -9.05 10.48 11.49
CA LEU A 196 -9.09 9.85 12.80
C LEU A 196 -10.44 10.14 13.45
N GLU A 197 -11.12 9.11 13.95
CA GLU A 197 -12.30 9.26 14.80
C GLU A 197 -11.94 8.81 16.22
N ILE A 198 -12.17 9.69 17.18
CA ILE A 198 -11.97 9.40 18.61
C ILE A 198 -13.20 9.88 19.35
N ASP A 199 -13.85 8.97 20.08
CA ASP A 199 -15.05 9.24 20.88
C ASP A 199 -16.12 10.02 20.08
N GLY A 200 -16.31 9.66 18.80
CA GLY A 200 -17.27 10.28 17.87
C GLY A 200 -16.83 11.58 17.21
N ARG A 201 -15.64 12.10 17.53
CA ARG A 201 -15.08 13.32 16.92
C ARG A 201 -14.18 12.97 15.73
N MET A 202 -14.51 13.51 14.56
CA MET A 202 -13.69 13.39 13.35
C MET A 202 -12.55 14.42 13.35
N ILE A 203 -11.34 13.97 13.04
CA ILE A 203 -10.12 14.78 12.93
C ILE A 203 -9.50 14.49 11.57
N THR A 204 -9.37 15.54 10.76
CA THR A 204 -8.76 15.50 9.44
C THR A 204 -7.39 16.19 9.47
N GLU A 205 -6.70 16.23 8.32
CA GLU A 205 -5.33 16.75 8.16
C GLU A 205 -4.29 15.88 8.86
N SER A 206 -3.42 15.21 8.08
CA SER A 206 -2.45 14.26 8.64
C SER A 206 -1.53 14.90 9.68
N ALA A 207 -1.09 16.14 9.49
CA ALA A 207 -0.24 16.84 10.44
C ALA A 207 -0.96 17.12 11.78
N VAL A 208 -2.26 17.43 11.75
CA VAL A 208 -3.07 17.63 12.96
C VAL A 208 -3.30 16.30 13.66
N ILE A 209 -3.63 15.25 12.91
CA ILE A 209 -3.77 13.89 13.44
C ILE A 209 -2.49 13.46 14.14
N GLN A 210 -1.31 13.71 13.55
CA GLN A 210 -0.04 13.35 14.18
C GLN A 210 0.17 14.04 15.53
N GLN A 211 -0.19 15.33 15.66
CA GLN A 211 -0.11 16.04 16.94
C GLN A 211 -1.11 15.50 17.97
N VAL A 212 -2.33 15.14 17.54
CA VAL A 212 -3.31 14.52 18.44
C VAL A 212 -2.82 13.17 18.95
N LEU A 213 -2.22 12.35 18.10
CA LEU A 213 -1.64 11.07 18.53
C LEU A 213 -0.49 11.25 19.52
N GLU A 214 0.34 12.29 19.38
CA GLU A 214 1.36 12.63 20.39
C GLU A 214 0.74 12.95 21.76
N GLN A 215 -0.43 13.57 21.79
CA GLN A 215 -1.12 13.92 23.04
C GLN A 215 -1.85 12.72 23.68
N ILE A 216 -2.30 11.76 22.87
CA ILE A 216 -3.05 10.58 23.35
C ILE A 216 -2.13 9.61 24.11
N GLN A 217 -0.88 9.50 23.67
CA GLN A 217 0.10 8.59 24.21
C GLN A 217 1.42 9.34 24.52
N PRO A 218 1.42 10.24 25.52
CA PRO A 218 2.55 11.11 25.84
C PRO A 218 3.74 10.37 26.47
N GLU A 219 3.53 9.16 27.00
CA GLU A 219 4.56 8.31 27.60
C GLU A 219 5.48 7.64 26.57
N ARG A 220 5.11 7.69 25.28
CA ARG A 220 5.94 7.24 24.16
C ARG A 220 6.11 8.37 23.16
N PRO A 221 6.80 9.46 23.52
CA PRO A 221 6.96 10.61 22.65
C PRO A 221 7.71 10.22 21.37
N MET A 222 7.24 10.70 20.22
CA MET A 222 7.95 10.56 18.94
C MET A 222 8.53 11.91 18.48
N LEU A 223 8.43 12.92 19.34
CA LEU A 223 8.95 14.25 19.14
C LEU A 223 9.78 14.66 20.35
N PRO A 224 10.88 15.39 20.14
CA PRO A 224 11.65 15.93 21.25
C PRO A 224 10.81 16.87 22.14
N PRO A 225 11.18 17.06 23.42
CA PRO A 225 10.46 17.92 24.34
C PRO A 225 10.25 19.34 23.80
N GLU A 226 9.08 19.92 24.09
CA GLU A 226 8.74 21.27 23.66
C GLU A 226 9.79 22.29 24.13
N GLY A 227 10.19 23.21 23.24
CA GLY A 227 11.21 24.23 23.53
C GLY A 227 12.67 23.78 23.41
N SER A 228 12.95 22.48 23.25
CA SER A 228 14.32 22.00 23.03
C SER A 228 14.91 22.40 21.66
N PRO A 229 16.24 22.49 21.50
CA PRO A 229 16.86 22.70 20.19
C PRO A 229 16.48 21.62 19.16
N GLU A 230 16.40 20.34 19.59
CA GLU A 230 15.99 19.24 18.70
C GLU A 230 14.53 19.38 18.26
N ARG A 231 13.63 19.93 19.10
CA ARG A 231 12.25 20.23 18.70
C ARG A 231 12.18 21.28 17.59
N GLN A 232 13.02 22.32 17.66
CA GLN A 232 13.12 23.32 16.60
C GLN A 232 13.66 22.72 15.30
N ARG A 233 14.68 21.85 15.41
CA ARG A 233 15.22 21.08 14.29
C ARG A 233 14.17 20.16 13.66
N ALA A 234 13.39 19.44 14.46
CA ALA A 234 12.30 18.60 13.98
C ALA A 234 11.30 19.40 13.11
N ALA A 235 10.94 20.61 13.56
CA ALA A 235 10.05 21.49 12.81
C ALA A 235 10.69 22.01 11.49
N GLN A 236 12.01 22.23 11.45
CA GLN A 236 12.73 22.57 10.22
C GLN A 236 12.74 21.40 9.23
N LEU A 237 13.02 20.18 9.71
CA LEU A 237 13.03 18.97 8.90
C LEU A 237 11.65 18.64 8.31
N MET A 238 10.58 18.83 9.08
CA MET A 238 9.21 18.67 8.57
C MET A 238 8.84 19.70 7.49
N ARG A 239 9.50 20.87 7.46
CA ARG A 239 9.37 21.82 6.33
C ARG A 239 10.19 21.38 5.12
N LEU A 240 11.38 20.81 5.36
CA LEU A 240 12.23 20.24 4.31
C LEU A 240 11.52 19.12 3.56
N GLU A 241 10.76 18.25 4.25
CA GLU A 241 9.95 17.21 3.60
C GLU A 241 8.91 17.79 2.62
N ARG A 242 8.29 18.93 2.94
CA ARG A 242 7.34 19.57 2.01
C ARG A 242 8.03 20.11 0.76
N ARG A 243 9.27 20.61 0.91
CA ARG A 243 10.09 21.03 -0.24
C ARG A 243 10.50 19.82 -1.08
N LEU A 244 10.93 18.73 -0.45
CA LEU A 244 11.20 17.46 -1.11
C LEU A 244 10.03 17.00 -1.97
N PHE A 245 8.83 16.96 -1.38
CA PHE A 245 7.62 16.60 -2.11
C PHE A 245 7.39 17.49 -3.33
N SER A 246 7.53 18.82 -3.16
CA SER A 246 7.30 19.79 -4.22
C SER A 246 8.29 19.64 -5.37
N ASP A 247 9.59 19.55 -5.07
CA ASP A 247 10.67 19.41 -6.05
C ASP A 247 10.57 18.06 -6.80
N TRP A 248 10.27 16.97 -6.07
CA TRP A 248 10.03 15.66 -6.66
C TRP A 248 8.83 15.67 -7.59
N LEU A 249 7.68 16.19 -7.13
CA LEU A 249 6.45 16.21 -7.91
C LEU A 249 6.65 17.02 -9.20
N GLN A 250 7.26 18.21 -9.10
CA GLN A 250 7.56 19.06 -10.25
C GLN A 250 8.42 18.32 -11.28
N TRP A 251 9.46 17.62 -10.83
CA TRP A 251 10.33 16.88 -11.74
C TRP A 251 9.63 15.66 -12.36
N LEU A 252 8.86 14.91 -11.57
CA LEU A 252 8.18 13.69 -11.99
C LEU A 252 7.13 13.96 -13.07
N THR A 253 6.33 15.01 -12.92
CA THR A 253 5.16 15.28 -13.77
C THR A 253 5.43 16.25 -14.92
N THR A 254 6.61 16.85 -14.99
CA THR A 254 6.95 17.86 -16.02
C THR A 254 8.01 17.34 -16.99
N GLY A 255 7.75 17.47 -18.30
CA GLY A 255 8.73 17.17 -19.36
C GLY A 255 9.58 18.38 -19.76
N TRP A 256 8.97 19.57 -19.79
CA TRP A 256 9.67 20.84 -19.99
C TRP A 256 10.53 21.16 -18.76
N SER A 257 11.69 21.79 -18.95
CA SER A 257 12.59 22.13 -17.84
C SER A 257 13.09 20.92 -17.04
N HIS A 258 13.15 19.74 -17.68
CA HIS A 258 13.60 18.48 -17.06
C HIS A 258 14.93 18.64 -16.31
N GLU A 259 15.92 19.28 -16.94
CA GLU A 259 17.26 19.46 -16.36
C GLU A 259 17.26 20.36 -15.12
N SER A 260 16.58 21.52 -15.16
CA SER A 260 16.53 22.41 -14.01
C SER A 260 15.78 21.79 -12.83
N ASN A 261 14.69 21.07 -13.10
CA ASN A 261 13.92 20.37 -12.07
C ASN A 261 14.74 19.21 -11.46
N ARG A 262 15.52 18.49 -12.29
CA ARG A 262 16.47 17.48 -11.83
C ARG A 262 17.50 18.08 -10.88
N GLU A 263 18.16 19.17 -11.27
CA GLU A 263 19.17 19.80 -10.42
C GLU A 263 18.57 20.39 -9.13
N GLN A 264 17.36 20.93 -9.19
CA GLN A 264 16.66 21.41 -7.99
C GLN A 264 16.34 20.26 -7.03
N PHE A 265 15.80 19.15 -7.53
CA PHE A 265 15.57 17.95 -6.73
C PHE A 265 16.87 17.41 -6.12
N LYS A 266 17.96 17.32 -6.91
CA LYS A 266 19.27 16.88 -6.43
C LYS A 266 19.78 17.73 -5.27
N ARG A 267 19.67 19.07 -5.35
CA ARG A 267 20.05 19.96 -4.23
C ARG A 267 19.24 19.68 -2.97
N THR A 268 17.94 19.45 -3.09
CA THR A 268 17.10 19.10 -1.94
C THR A 268 17.49 17.75 -1.34
N MET A 269 17.83 16.75 -2.17
CA MET A 269 18.34 15.45 -1.72
C MET A 269 19.73 15.55 -1.09
N ASP A 270 20.62 16.39 -1.62
CA ASP A 270 21.95 16.66 -1.06
C ASP A 270 21.77 17.26 0.36
N GLU A 271 20.86 18.22 0.54
CA GLU A 271 20.53 18.78 1.87
C GLU A 271 19.97 17.71 2.82
N ILE A 272 19.06 16.86 2.36
CA ILE A 272 18.51 15.75 3.18
C ILE A 272 19.61 14.79 3.62
N ASN A 273 20.50 14.41 2.70
CA ASN A 273 21.63 13.54 3.03
C ASN A 273 22.53 14.18 4.09
N SER A 274 22.87 15.47 3.95
CA SER A 274 23.64 16.19 4.98
C SER A 274 22.89 16.30 6.32
N GLN A 275 21.57 16.48 6.32
CA GLN A 275 20.79 16.52 7.57
C GLN A 275 20.81 15.19 8.33
N LEU A 276 20.83 14.06 7.61
CA LEU A 276 21.00 12.73 8.19
C LEU A 276 22.43 12.50 8.70
N GLU A 277 23.46 13.05 8.05
CA GLU A 277 24.86 12.94 8.50
C GLU A 277 25.15 13.68 9.80
N VAL A 278 24.42 14.76 10.08
CA VAL A 278 24.59 15.51 11.33
C VAL A 278 24.00 14.77 12.53
N ALA A 279 23.04 13.87 12.32
CA ALA A 279 22.45 13.09 13.41
C ALA A 279 23.42 12.00 13.91
N PRO A 280 23.40 11.63 15.20
CA PRO A 280 24.32 10.64 15.75
C PRO A 280 24.00 9.20 15.31
N GLY A 281 22.80 8.94 14.77
CA GLY A 281 22.32 7.65 14.35
C GLY A 281 21.83 7.63 12.90
N PRO A 282 21.14 6.56 12.46
CA PRO A 282 20.67 6.46 11.08
C PRO A 282 19.40 7.27 10.80
N TYR A 283 18.80 7.88 11.82
CA TYR A 283 17.55 8.64 11.75
C TYR A 283 17.80 10.14 11.65
N PHE A 284 16.78 10.93 11.32
CA PHE A 284 16.90 12.38 11.17
C PHE A 284 17.24 13.14 12.47
N LEU A 285 16.98 12.52 13.62
CA LEU A 285 17.30 13.00 14.96
C LEU A 285 18.09 11.92 15.72
N SER A 286 18.27 12.12 17.02
CA SER A 286 18.98 11.18 17.91
C SER A 286 18.34 9.79 17.94
N GLU A 287 17.01 9.73 17.89
CA GLU A 287 16.22 8.49 17.84
C GLU A 287 15.21 8.54 16.69
N PHE A 288 14.68 7.37 16.31
CA PHE A 288 13.56 7.26 15.38
C PHE A 288 12.35 8.03 15.91
N GLY A 289 11.73 8.86 15.08
CA GLY A 289 10.59 9.65 15.50
C GLY A 289 9.67 10.09 14.38
N LEU A 290 8.85 11.09 14.70
CA LEU A 290 7.82 11.59 13.80
C LEU A 290 8.40 12.25 12.55
N VAL A 291 9.66 12.71 12.61
CA VAL A 291 10.38 13.23 11.44
C VAL A 291 10.60 12.10 10.43
N ASP A 292 11.12 10.95 10.85
CA ASP A 292 11.34 9.79 9.97
C ASP A 292 10.02 9.30 9.36
N ILE A 293 8.97 9.17 10.18
CA ILE A 293 7.61 8.86 9.72
C ILE A 293 7.12 9.86 8.67
N THR A 294 7.47 11.13 8.82
CA THR A 294 7.03 12.18 7.89
C THR A 294 7.71 12.05 6.53
N PHE A 295 8.98 11.69 6.48
CA PHE A 295 9.73 11.49 5.24
C PHE A 295 9.41 10.15 4.54
N ALA A 296 9.15 9.10 5.32
CA ALA A 296 9.20 7.74 4.81
C ALA A 296 8.31 7.44 3.60
N PRO A 297 7.01 7.80 3.60
CA PRO A 297 6.15 7.48 2.47
C PRO A 297 6.57 8.17 1.17
N PHE A 298 7.15 9.37 1.24
CA PHE A 298 7.57 10.09 0.03
C PHE A 298 8.91 9.59 -0.47
N LEU A 299 9.87 9.30 0.40
CA LEU A 299 11.14 8.70 -0.01
C LEU A 299 10.93 7.34 -0.70
N GLU A 300 10.01 6.50 -0.23
CA GLU A 300 9.63 5.25 -0.91
C GLU A 300 9.14 5.46 -2.35
N ARG A 301 8.24 6.43 -2.53
CA ARG A 301 7.68 6.79 -3.85
C ARG A 301 8.73 7.40 -4.75
N ILE A 302 9.61 8.23 -4.20
CA ILE A 302 10.72 8.86 -4.91
C ILE A 302 11.68 7.82 -5.46
N VAL A 303 12.15 6.89 -4.61
CA VAL A 303 13.07 5.80 -5.02
C VAL A 303 12.45 4.96 -6.14
N SER A 304 11.14 4.70 -6.07
CA SER A 304 10.45 3.89 -7.07
C SER A 304 10.20 4.63 -8.39
N SER A 305 9.60 5.82 -8.29
CA SER A 305 9.14 6.60 -9.44
C SER A 305 10.27 7.23 -10.23
N LEU A 306 11.33 7.73 -9.58
CA LEU A 306 12.44 8.32 -10.31
C LEU A 306 13.27 7.28 -11.05
N LEU A 307 13.40 6.07 -10.50
CA LEU A 307 14.02 4.96 -11.21
C LEU A 307 13.22 4.59 -12.47
N TYR A 308 11.90 4.44 -12.33
CA TYR A 308 11.02 4.02 -13.43
C TYR A 308 10.80 5.07 -14.51
N TYR A 309 10.57 6.33 -14.11
CA TYR A 309 10.21 7.40 -15.05
C TYR A 309 11.43 8.19 -15.51
N LYS A 310 12.45 8.34 -14.67
CA LYS A 310 13.59 9.24 -14.93
C LYS A 310 14.94 8.54 -15.09
N GLY A 311 15.00 7.21 -14.90
CA GLY A 311 16.26 6.46 -14.93
C GLY A 311 17.23 6.90 -13.84
N PHE A 312 16.72 7.49 -12.74
CA PHE A 312 17.53 8.08 -11.68
C PHE A 312 17.45 7.22 -10.42
N ALA A 313 18.57 6.60 -10.05
CA ALA A 313 18.68 5.79 -8.85
C ALA A 313 19.03 6.66 -7.63
N VAL A 314 18.13 6.71 -6.65
CA VAL A 314 18.37 7.41 -5.37
C VAL A 314 19.17 6.56 -4.39
N ARG A 315 19.10 5.23 -4.52
CA ARG A 315 19.86 4.26 -3.72
C ARG A 315 20.78 3.47 -4.67
N GLY A 316 21.81 2.80 -4.16
CA GLY A 316 22.59 1.77 -4.86
C GLY A 316 23.79 2.26 -5.65
N GLU A 317 23.84 3.55 -5.97
CA GLU A 317 24.98 4.19 -6.65
C GLU A 317 25.91 4.92 -5.67
N GLY A 318 25.60 4.92 -4.37
CA GLY A 318 26.45 5.51 -3.33
C GLY A 318 26.45 7.05 -3.28
N ARG A 319 25.62 7.72 -4.10
CA ARG A 319 25.47 9.19 -4.09
C ARG A 319 24.90 9.74 -2.78
N TYR A 320 23.98 9.00 -2.16
CA TYR A 320 23.26 9.42 -0.95
C TYR A 320 23.44 8.40 0.19
N PRO A 321 24.68 8.24 0.71
CA PRO A 321 24.98 7.15 1.64
C PRO A 321 24.23 7.26 2.98
N ALA A 322 23.89 8.47 3.45
CA ALA A 322 23.13 8.63 4.67
C ALA A 322 21.65 8.31 4.48
N VAL A 323 21.10 8.61 3.29
CA VAL A 323 19.75 8.19 2.91
C VAL A 323 19.66 6.67 2.78
N GLU A 324 20.68 6.02 2.22
CA GLU A 324 20.76 4.56 2.16
C GLU A 324 20.76 3.93 3.56
N ARG A 325 21.62 4.41 4.47
CA ARG A 325 21.62 3.95 5.88
C ARG A 325 20.29 4.18 6.58
N TRP A 326 19.62 5.30 6.29
CA TRP A 326 18.29 5.59 6.82
C TRP A 326 17.26 4.57 6.33
N PHE A 327 17.27 4.22 5.04
CA PHE A 327 16.40 3.16 4.52
C PHE A 327 16.69 1.81 5.16
N ASP A 328 17.96 1.43 5.29
CA ASP A 328 18.35 0.17 5.90
C ASP A 328 17.82 0.09 7.35
N ALA A 329 17.89 1.21 8.10
CA ALA A 329 17.32 1.29 9.45
C ALA A 329 15.78 1.20 9.45
N MET A 330 15.09 1.92 8.56
CA MET A 330 13.63 1.84 8.41
C MET A 330 13.17 0.42 8.05
N GLU A 331 13.93 -0.28 7.22
CA GLU A 331 13.65 -1.64 6.75
C GLU A 331 13.85 -2.71 7.84
N THR A 332 14.38 -2.35 9.02
CA THR A 332 14.36 -3.22 10.21
C THR A 332 13.07 -3.14 11.02
N ARG A 333 12.16 -2.21 10.68
CA ARG A 333 10.96 -1.94 11.49
C ARG A 333 9.75 -2.67 10.95
N ASP A 334 9.12 -3.52 11.77
CA ASP A 334 7.90 -4.24 11.39
C ASP A 334 6.76 -3.31 10.98
N SER A 335 6.61 -2.18 11.68
CA SER A 335 5.62 -1.13 11.39
C SER A 335 5.74 -0.63 9.95
N TYR A 336 6.98 -0.46 9.48
CA TYR A 336 7.33 -0.01 8.16
C TYR A 336 7.14 -1.14 7.13
N LEU A 337 7.71 -2.31 7.37
CA LEU A 337 7.61 -3.46 6.45
C LEU A 337 6.16 -3.93 6.23
N GLY A 338 5.29 -3.78 7.23
CA GLY A 338 3.88 -4.14 7.14
C GLY A 338 3.06 -3.30 6.14
N PHE A 339 3.57 -2.11 5.81
CA PHE A 339 2.91 -1.12 4.95
C PHE A 339 3.76 -0.65 3.77
N LYS A 340 5.06 -1.00 3.73
CA LYS A 340 5.96 -0.76 2.61
C LYS A 340 5.44 -1.39 1.33
N SER A 341 5.44 -0.61 0.26
CA SER A 341 5.02 -1.07 -1.06
C SER A 341 6.23 -1.42 -1.94
N CYS A 342 5.97 -2.03 -3.10
CA CYS A 342 7.02 -2.34 -4.08
C CYS A 342 7.06 -1.32 -5.23
N HIS A 343 8.17 -1.30 -5.96
CA HIS A 343 8.39 -0.42 -7.11
C HIS A 343 7.21 -0.44 -8.09
N TYR A 344 6.80 -1.64 -8.54
CA TYR A 344 5.68 -1.79 -9.47
C TYR A 344 4.40 -1.11 -8.95
N THR A 345 4.08 -1.31 -7.68
CA THR A 345 2.85 -0.75 -7.13
C THR A 345 2.92 0.77 -7.07
N HIS A 346 4.04 1.34 -6.60
CA HIS A 346 4.22 2.79 -6.55
C HIS A 346 4.17 3.44 -7.93
N VAL A 347 4.84 2.87 -8.93
CA VAL A 347 4.89 3.52 -10.25
C VAL A 347 3.51 3.49 -10.94
N HIS A 348 2.70 2.46 -10.70
CA HIS A 348 1.35 2.36 -11.29
C HIS A 348 0.26 3.00 -10.44
N ASP A 349 0.48 3.25 -9.14
CA ASP A 349 -0.47 3.96 -8.28
C ASP A 349 -0.44 5.49 -8.48
N LEU A 350 0.71 6.06 -8.88
CA LEU A 350 0.92 7.50 -8.97
C LEU A 350 0.17 8.16 -10.13
N PRO A 351 0.23 7.69 -11.39
CA PRO A 351 -0.40 8.38 -12.51
C PRO A 351 -1.91 8.62 -12.33
N PRO A 352 -2.72 7.65 -11.85
CA PRO A 352 -4.14 7.88 -11.57
C PRO A 352 -4.43 8.96 -10.52
N GLN A 353 -3.46 9.25 -9.65
CA GLN A 353 -3.56 10.25 -8.57
C GLN A 353 -3.02 11.63 -8.99
N LEU A 354 -1.95 11.65 -9.79
CA LEU A 354 -1.24 12.87 -10.19
C LEU A 354 -1.70 13.44 -11.54
N GLY A 355 -2.46 12.67 -12.33
CA GLY A 355 -2.85 13.04 -13.69
C GLY A 355 -1.81 12.68 -14.76
N GLY A 356 -0.73 11.99 -14.39
CA GLY A 356 0.31 11.51 -15.29
C GLY A 356 1.72 11.67 -14.70
N CYS A 357 2.66 10.90 -15.22
CA CYS A 357 4.09 10.99 -14.95
C CYS A 357 4.82 11.03 -16.29
N VAL A 358 5.98 11.69 -16.36
CA VAL A 358 6.74 11.84 -17.62
C VAL A 358 7.94 10.90 -17.64
N SER A 359 7.97 9.98 -18.58
CA SER A 359 9.11 9.08 -18.82
C SER A 359 10.20 9.71 -19.69
N VAL A 360 11.45 9.30 -19.50
CA VAL A 360 12.59 9.59 -20.39
C VAL A 360 13.15 8.31 -20.99
N PRO A 361 13.80 8.33 -22.17
CA PRO A 361 14.33 7.13 -22.83
C PRO A 361 15.30 6.31 -21.97
N GLU A 362 16.13 6.97 -21.17
CA GLU A 362 17.12 6.35 -20.30
C GLU A 362 16.49 5.47 -19.20
N ALA A 363 15.20 5.68 -18.91
CA ALA A 363 14.47 4.91 -17.92
C ALA A 363 13.92 3.57 -18.46
N ALA A 364 13.99 3.33 -19.78
CA ALA A 364 13.30 2.21 -20.43
C ALA A 364 13.69 0.83 -19.87
N ALA A 365 14.98 0.60 -19.61
CA ALA A 365 15.45 -0.68 -19.05
C ALA A 365 14.91 -0.92 -17.63
N PHE A 366 14.89 0.13 -16.79
CA PHE A 366 14.32 0.05 -15.45
C PHE A 366 12.81 -0.15 -15.49
N ALA A 367 12.11 0.53 -16.39
CA ALA A 367 10.68 0.37 -16.58
C ALA A 367 10.34 -1.07 -16.99
N ALA A 368 11.08 -1.64 -17.95
CA ALA A 368 10.88 -3.02 -18.39
C ALA A 368 11.12 -4.04 -17.28
N ALA A 369 12.14 -3.84 -16.44
CA ALA A 369 12.40 -4.70 -15.28
C ALA A 369 11.30 -4.59 -14.21
N ILE A 370 10.82 -3.37 -13.92
CA ILE A 370 9.75 -3.14 -12.95
C ILE A 370 8.42 -3.74 -13.42
N ASP A 371 8.11 -3.62 -14.71
CA ASP A 371 6.89 -4.14 -15.34
C ASP A 371 6.98 -5.62 -15.72
N GLY A 372 8.14 -6.25 -15.53
CA GLY A 372 8.36 -7.66 -15.86
C GLY A 372 8.34 -7.97 -17.35
N THR A 373 8.52 -6.96 -18.20
CA THR A 373 8.55 -7.08 -19.66
C THR A 373 9.97 -7.26 -20.21
N ASP A 374 10.97 -7.31 -19.34
CA ASP A 374 12.37 -7.61 -19.64
C ASP A 374 12.65 -9.11 -19.93
N GLY A 375 11.62 -9.96 -19.85
CA GLY A 375 11.74 -11.42 -20.03
C GLY A 375 12.43 -12.15 -18.88
N LYS A 376 12.72 -11.47 -17.76
CA LYS A 376 13.49 -12.04 -16.64
C LYS A 376 12.88 -11.75 -15.27
N SER A 377 12.55 -10.50 -14.98
CA SER A 377 12.18 -10.05 -13.63
C SER A 377 10.93 -10.75 -13.09
N TRP A 378 10.00 -11.13 -13.97
CA TRP A 378 8.78 -11.87 -13.65
C TRP A 378 8.70 -13.21 -14.40
N HIS A 379 9.82 -13.84 -14.75
CA HIS A 379 9.82 -15.14 -15.41
C HIS A 379 10.59 -16.16 -14.56
N LEU A 380 10.19 -17.43 -14.63
CA LEU A 380 10.85 -18.51 -13.91
C LEU A 380 12.07 -19.02 -14.69
N PRO A 381 13.19 -19.39 -14.02
CA PRO A 381 13.43 -19.21 -12.59
C PRO A 381 13.66 -17.73 -12.23
N LEU A 382 13.08 -17.29 -11.11
CA LEU A 382 13.22 -15.91 -10.66
C LEU A 382 14.66 -15.60 -10.26
N PRO A 383 15.22 -14.44 -10.66
CA PRO A 383 16.51 -13.99 -10.14
C PRO A 383 16.39 -13.71 -8.63
N PRO A 384 17.36 -14.10 -7.79
CA PRO A 384 17.26 -13.91 -6.35
C PRO A 384 17.19 -12.41 -5.99
N LEU A 385 16.46 -12.08 -4.92
CA LEU A 385 16.55 -10.75 -4.31
C LEU A 385 17.78 -10.68 -3.41
N THR A 386 18.72 -9.82 -3.78
CA THR A 386 19.88 -9.42 -2.98
C THR A 386 19.71 -7.95 -2.59
N ALA A 387 20.59 -7.45 -1.72
CA ALA A 387 20.66 -6.02 -1.40
C ALA A 387 20.94 -5.14 -2.63
N THR A 388 21.44 -5.73 -3.73
CA THR A 388 21.75 -5.04 -4.99
C THR A 388 20.78 -5.37 -6.12
N SER A 389 19.76 -6.21 -5.88
CA SER A 389 18.82 -6.59 -6.92
C SER A 389 18.03 -5.38 -7.37
N LEU A 390 18.22 -4.96 -8.61
CA LEU A 390 17.33 -3.98 -9.23
C LEU A 390 16.07 -4.68 -9.77
N PRO A 391 14.90 -4.04 -9.64
CA PRO A 391 14.70 -2.69 -9.10
C PRO A 391 14.63 -2.59 -7.57
N THR A 392 14.58 -3.69 -6.82
CA THR A 392 14.28 -3.67 -5.37
C THR A 392 15.52 -3.83 -4.49
N MET A 393 16.19 -2.72 -4.16
CA MET A 393 17.44 -2.73 -3.37
C MET A 393 17.30 -2.98 -1.87
N HIS A 394 16.23 -3.65 -1.48
CA HIS A 394 16.13 -4.31 -0.19
C HIS A 394 14.92 -5.23 -0.23
N ALA A 395 15.16 -6.52 -0.07
CA ALA A 395 14.11 -7.49 0.14
C ALA A 395 14.32 -8.17 1.49
N PRO A 396 13.28 -8.23 2.35
CA PRO A 396 13.32 -9.19 3.44
C PRO A 396 13.52 -10.57 2.83
N GLY A 397 14.45 -11.36 3.38
CA GLY A 397 14.98 -12.57 2.76
C GLY A 397 13.91 -13.44 2.11
N GLU A 398 14.09 -13.76 0.83
CA GLU A 398 13.17 -14.66 0.11
C GLU A 398 13.25 -16.04 0.74
N GLN A 399 12.08 -16.64 0.96
CA GLN A 399 11.94 -18.05 1.31
C GLN A 399 11.02 -18.64 0.24
N PRO A 400 11.55 -19.02 -0.94
CA PRO A 400 10.74 -19.29 -2.11
C PRO A 400 9.59 -20.27 -1.88
N GLU A 401 9.77 -21.28 -1.02
CA GLU A 401 8.70 -22.22 -0.67
C GLU A 401 7.58 -21.57 0.13
N VAL A 402 7.92 -20.81 1.18
CA VAL A 402 6.97 -20.06 2.01
C VAL A 402 6.29 -18.95 1.19
N ASP A 403 7.04 -18.28 0.32
CA ASP A 403 6.54 -17.21 -0.54
C ASP A 403 5.54 -17.72 -1.57
N ARG A 404 5.83 -18.88 -2.20
CA ARG A 404 4.87 -19.56 -3.09
C ARG A 404 3.64 -20.04 -2.33
N LEU A 405 3.83 -20.61 -1.13
CA LEU A 405 2.72 -21.02 -0.27
C LEU A 405 1.81 -19.85 0.10
N GLN A 406 2.37 -18.69 0.46
CA GLN A 406 1.60 -17.49 0.76
C GLN A 406 0.78 -17.02 -0.46
N ALA A 407 1.38 -17.03 -1.65
CA ALA A 407 0.68 -16.71 -2.89
C ALA A 407 -0.47 -17.70 -3.18
N ALA A 408 -0.21 -19.00 -3.07
CA ALA A 408 -1.20 -20.06 -3.26
C ALA A 408 -2.36 -19.93 -2.26
N ALA A 409 -2.06 -19.79 -0.97
CA ALA A 409 -3.06 -19.63 0.08
C ALA A 409 -3.97 -18.44 -0.17
N ARG A 410 -3.42 -17.29 -0.60
CA ARG A 410 -4.23 -16.11 -0.92
C ARG A 410 -5.09 -16.29 -2.16
N LEU A 411 -4.58 -16.95 -3.20
CA LEU A 411 -5.37 -17.29 -4.38
C LEU A 411 -6.53 -18.23 -4.02
N VAL A 412 -6.24 -19.33 -3.32
CA VAL A 412 -7.25 -20.35 -2.93
C VAL A 412 -8.32 -19.73 -2.03
N GLN A 413 -7.93 -18.93 -1.03
CA GLN A 413 -8.86 -18.26 -0.12
C GLN A 413 -9.80 -17.28 -0.85
N ASN A 414 -9.33 -16.63 -1.92
CA ASN A 414 -10.08 -15.60 -2.65
C ASN A 414 -10.54 -16.06 -4.04
N ARG A 415 -10.54 -17.38 -4.29
CA ARG A 415 -10.71 -18.01 -5.60
C ARG A 415 -11.86 -17.46 -6.43
N GLU A 416 -13.05 -17.31 -5.85
CA GLU A 416 -14.21 -16.83 -6.59
C GLU A 416 -14.07 -15.36 -7.03
N ALA A 417 -13.62 -14.50 -6.12
CA ALA A 417 -13.47 -13.08 -6.38
C ALA A 417 -12.32 -12.82 -7.36
N VAL A 418 -11.20 -13.52 -7.19
CA VAL A 418 -10.01 -13.40 -8.05
C VAL A 418 -10.31 -13.91 -9.46
N THR A 419 -10.98 -15.06 -9.61
CA THR A 419 -11.31 -15.61 -10.93
C THR A 419 -12.25 -14.67 -11.70
N LYS A 420 -13.33 -14.19 -11.06
CA LYS A 420 -14.24 -13.20 -11.66
C LYS A 420 -13.51 -11.90 -12.01
N PHE A 421 -12.56 -11.49 -11.18
CA PHE A 421 -11.79 -10.27 -11.42
C PHE A 421 -10.81 -10.41 -12.60
N ALA A 422 -10.13 -11.55 -12.72
CA ALA A 422 -9.20 -11.84 -13.83
C ALA A 422 -9.88 -11.74 -15.20
N LEU A 423 -11.14 -12.19 -15.30
CA LEU A 423 -11.95 -12.14 -16.53
C LEU A 423 -12.25 -10.72 -17.05
N ARG A 424 -11.89 -9.67 -16.31
CA ARG A 424 -11.91 -8.30 -16.84
C ARG A 424 -10.88 -8.09 -17.96
N GLY A 425 -9.85 -8.94 -18.06
CA GLY A 425 -8.86 -8.92 -19.14
C GLY A 425 -9.44 -9.21 -20.53
N VAL A 426 -10.51 -10.01 -20.59
CA VAL A 426 -11.29 -10.30 -21.81
C VAL A 426 -12.70 -9.72 -21.78
N GLY A 427 -12.99 -8.94 -20.75
CA GLY A 427 -14.27 -8.32 -20.53
C GLY A 427 -14.44 -7.01 -21.30
N GLN A 428 -15.43 -6.23 -20.88
CA GLN A 428 -15.72 -4.92 -21.42
C GLN A 428 -15.32 -3.82 -20.44
N ARG A 429 -14.90 -2.68 -20.99
CA ARG A 429 -14.65 -1.48 -20.20
C ARG A 429 -15.93 -1.02 -19.51
N GLY A 430 -15.77 -0.47 -18.33
CA GLY A 430 -16.91 0.03 -17.58
C GLY A 430 -17.56 1.26 -18.22
N SER A 431 -18.84 1.47 -17.92
CA SER A 431 -19.62 2.60 -18.43
C SER A 431 -19.16 3.95 -17.86
N ARG A 432 -18.48 3.94 -16.71
CA ARG A 432 -17.92 5.11 -16.04
C ARG A 432 -16.49 4.81 -15.58
N PRO A 433 -15.52 4.78 -16.51
CA PRO A 433 -14.18 4.38 -16.18
C PRO A 433 -13.52 5.38 -15.21
N VAL A 434 -12.79 4.85 -14.24
CA VAL A 434 -11.98 5.62 -13.30
C VAL A 434 -10.56 5.80 -13.85
N SER A 435 -9.78 6.73 -13.27
CA SER A 435 -8.40 6.98 -13.73
C SER A 435 -7.50 5.76 -13.56
N ALA A 436 -7.72 4.94 -12.53
CA ALA A 436 -7.03 3.66 -12.34
C ALA A 436 -7.73 2.53 -13.13
N ARG A 437 -7.38 2.38 -14.41
CA ARG A 437 -8.07 1.47 -15.35
C ARG A 437 -8.16 0.01 -14.88
N LEU A 438 -7.08 -0.55 -14.34
CA LEU A 438 -7.07 -1.93 -13.83
C LEU A 438 -7.93 -2.10 -12.56
N CYS A 439 -8.41 -1.00 -11.98
CA CYS A 439 -9.22 -0.99 -10.76
C CYS A 439 -10.65 -0.53 -11.02
N ASP A 440 -11.07 -0.39 -12.28
CA ASP A 440 -12.39 0.13 -12.62
C ASP A 440 -13.49 -0.72 -11.98
N PRO A 441 -14.27 -0.19 -11.02
CA PRO A 441 -15.33 -0.95 -10.37
C PRO A 441 -16.50 -1.23 -11.32
N THR A 442 -16.60 -0.50 -12.44
CA THR A 442 -17.68 -0.62 -13.43
C THR A 442 -17.32 -1.55 -14.59
N ALA A 443 -16.10 -2.09 -14.65
CA ALA A 443 -15.68 -3.05 -15.67
C ALA A 443 -16.50 -4.34 -15.62
N ILE A 444 -16.87 -4.85 -16.79
CA ILE A 444 -17.73 -6.04 -16.94
C ILE A 444 -16.83 -7.23 -17.29
N PRO A 445 -16.76 -8.28 -16.45
CA PRO A 445 -15.95 -9.47 -16.73
C PRO A 445 -16.56 -10.32 -17.86
N GLY A 446 -15.70 -10.96 -18.67
CA GLY A 446 -16.10 -11.94 -19.69
C GLY A 446 -16.47 -13.29 -19.05
N MET A 447 -17.64 -13.37 -18.43
CA MET A 447 -18.10 -14.51 -17.63
C MET A 447 -18.27 -15.80 -18.44
N GLU A 448 -18.40 -15.72 -19.76
CA GLU A 448 -18.42 -16.87 -20.68
C GLU A 448 -17.14 -17.73 -20.61
N HIS A 449 -16.03 -17.15 -20.16
CA HIS A 449 -14.75 -17.84 -20.01
C HIS A 449 -14.44 -18.29 -18.57
N LEU A 450 -15.41 -18.17 -17.66
CA LEU A 450 -15.22 -18.49 -16.25
C LEU A 450 -14.68 -19.91 -16.01
N PRO A 451 -15.23 -20.98 -16.63
CA PRO A 451 -14.73 -22.34 -16.39
C PRO A 451 -13.25 -22.51 -16.77
N SER A 452 -12.84 -21.98 -17.93
CA SER A 452 -11.45 -22.10 -18.42
C SER A 452 -10.47 -21.27 -17.59
N ALA A 453 -10.86 -20.06 -17.17
CA ALA A 453 -10.05 -19.21 -16.32
C ALA A 453 -9.90 -19.79 -14.90
N ASP A 454 -10.96 -20.39 -14.36
CA ASP A 454 -10.94 -21.12 -13.09
C ASP A 454 -9.93 -22.28 -13.13
N ALA A 455 -10.01 -23.13 -14.16
CA ALA A 455 -9.08 -24.24 -14.35
C ALA A 455 -7.61 -23.77 -14.46
N ALA A 456 -7.36 -22.70 -15.23
CA ALA A 456 -6.02 -22.13 -15.34
C ALA A 456 -5.49 -21.61 -14.00
N LEU A 457 -6.32 -20.94 -13.20
CA LEU A 457 -5.92 -20.46 -11.88
C LEU A 457 -5.68 -21.60 -10.89
N ARG A 458 -6.41 -22.72 -10.98
CA ARG A 458 -6.12 -23.93 -10.21
C ARG A 458 -4.80 -24.56 -10.62
N HIS A 459 -4.46 -24.57 -11.90
CA HIS A 459 -3.12 -24.99 -12.34
C HIS A 459 -2.01 -24.06 -11.83
N VAL A 460 -2.23 -22.75 -11.78
CA VAL A 460 -1.29 -21.77 -11.17
C VAL A 460 -1.13 -22.03 -9.68
N ALA A 461 -2.23 -22.23 -8.94
CA ALA A 461 -2.20 -22.57 -7.52
C ALA A 461 -1.44 -23.88 -7.26
N HIS A 462 -1.70 -24.91 -8.06
CA HIS A 462 -1.00 -26.18 -7.97
C HIS A 462 0.50 -25.98 -8.24
N ALA A 463 0.86 -25.26 -9.31
CA ALA A 463 2.25 -24.98 -9.66
C ALA A 463 3.01 -24.22 -8.55
N LEU A 464 2.34 -23.28 -7.85
CA LEU A 464 2.92 -22.62 -6.68
C LEU A 464 3.23 -23.63 -5.56
N LEU A 465 2.33 -24.58 -5.30
CA LEU A 465 2.45 -25.55 -4.21
C LEU A 465 3.51 -26.63 -4.45
N VAL A 466 3.61 -27.15 -5.68
CA VAL A 466 4.51 -28.27 -6.01
C VAL A 466 5.73 -27.88 -6.85
N GLY A 467 5.75 -26.66 -7.39
CA GLY A 467 6.76 -26.20 -8.34
C GLY A 467 6.41 -26.56 -9.79
N VAL A 468 6.83 -25.72 -10.75
CA VAL A 468 6.47 -25.87 -12.18
C VAL A 468 6.99 -27.16 -12.79
N VAL A 469 8.19 -27.62 -12.42
CA VAL A 469 8.79 -28.85 -12.96
C VAL A 469 7.97 -30.07 -12.55
N ALA A 470 7.65 -30.21 -11.26
CA ALA A 470 6.81 -31.31 -10.77
C ALA A 470 5.39 -31.22 -11.35
N LYS A 471 4.85 -30.01 -11.48
CA LYS A 471 3.53 -29.78 -12.09
C LYS A 471 3.48 -30.23 -13.55
N GLN A 472 4.49 -29.92 -14.35
CA GLN A 472 4.57 -30.30 -15.77
C GLN A 472 4.77 -31.81 -15.96
N ALA A 473 5.41 -32.50 -15.01
CA ALA A 473 5.61 -33.95 -15.05
C ALA A 473 4.39 -34.76 -14.57
N SER A 474 3.37 -34.12 -13.99
CA SER A 474 2.18 -34.79 -13.44
C SER A 474 1.10 -35.08 -14.49
N ASP A 475 0.22 -36.04 -14.23
CA ASP A 475 -0.98 -36.30 -15.04
C ASP A 475 -1.94 -35.09 -15.07
N GLN A 476 -1.78 -34.16 -14.13
CA GLN A 476 -2.53 -32.92 -14.01
C GLN A 476 -1.82 -31.74 -14.69
N ALA A 477 -0.85 -31.97 -15.58
CA ALA A 477 -0.16 -30.92 -16.35
C ALA A 477 -1.14 -29.96 -17.04
N LEU A 478 -0.76 -28.68 -17.10
CA LEU A 478 -1.57 -27.68 -17.82
C LEU A 478 -1.42 -27.98 -19.32
N ARG A 479 -2.54 -28.10 -20.03
CA ARG A 479 -2.55 -28.38 -21.47
C ARG A 479 -3.32 -27.28 -22.19
N ALA A 480 -2.66 -26.59 -23.11
CA ALA A 480 -3.32 -25.66 -24.02
C ALA A 480 -4.25 -26.44 -24.99
N ALA A 481 -5.42 -25.88 -25.28
CA ALA A 481 -6.30 -26.42 -26.31
C ALA A 481 -5.66 -26.24 -27.69
N ALA A 482 -5.13 -27.32 -28.28
CA ALA A 482 -4.83 -27.34 -29.70
C ALA A 482 -6.12 -27.58 -30.51
N ALA A 483 -6.13 -27.22 -31.80
CA ALA A 483 -7.29 -27.42 -32.67
C ALA A 483 -7.74 -28.89 -32.66
N GLY A 484 -8.97 -29.15 -32.16
CA GLY A 484 -9.54 -30.49 -32.06
C GLY A 484 -9.04 -31.34 -30.88
N GLN A 485 -8.22 -30.78 -29.96
CA GLN A 485 -7.75 -31.46 -28.76
C GLN A 485 -8.39 -30.89 -27.48
N PRO A 486 -8.64 -31.73 -26.46
CA PRO A 486 -9.11 -31.27 -25.17
C PRO A 486 -8.01 -30.51 -24.40
N GLY A 487 -8.31 -29.30 -23.92
CA GLY A 487 -7.39 -28.47 -23.13
C GLY A 487 -7.96 -27.08 -22.84
N VAL A 488 -7.26 -26.28 -22.05
CA VAL A 488 -7.69 -24.90 -21.75
C VAL A 488 -7.45 -24.01 -22.96
N ASP A 489 -8.51 -23.35 -23.46
CA ASP A 489 -8.38 -22.39 -24.55
C ASP A 489 -7.58 -21.16 -24.10
N GLY A 490 -6.35 -21.04 -24.62
CA GLY A 490 -5.41 -19.99 -24.24
C GLY A 490 -5.81 -18.59 -24.72
N ALA A 491 -6.55 -18.49 -25.83
CA ALA A 491 -6.88 -17.20 -26.45
C ALA A 491 -7.66 -16.26 -25.50
N PRO A 492 -8.73 -16.71 -24.80
CA PRO A 492 -9.41 -15.89 -23.81
C PRO A 492 -8.79 -15.95 -22.40
N VAL A 493 -8.04 -17.00 -22.08
CA VAL A 493 -7.51 -17.18 -20.72
C VAL A 493 -6.23 -16.37 -20.49
N ALA A 494 -5.32 -16.32 -21.47
CA ALA A 494 -4.05 -15.61 -21.32
C ALA A 494 -4.23 -14.10 -21.01
N PRO A 495 -5.12 -13.34 -21.68
CA PRO A 495 -5.37 -11.94 -21.32
C PRO A 495 -5.99 -11.78 -19.92
N SER A 496 -6.78 -12.77 -19.46
CA SER A 496 -7.36 -12.77 -18.11
C SER A 496 -6.28 -12.94 -17.03
N LEU A 497 -5.34 -13.87 -17.24
CA LEU A 497 -4.20 -14.07 -16.36
C LEU A 497 -3.26 -12.85 -16.37
N ALA A 498 -3.01 -12.26 -17.54
CA ALA A 498 -2.20 -11.05 -17.68
C ALA A 498 -2.83 -9.87 -16.92
N PHE A 499 -4.16 -9.69 -17.03
CA PHE A 499 -4.88 -8.66 -16.28
C PHE A 499 -4.74 -8.86 -14.76
N LEU A 500 -4.84 -10.10 -14.28
CA LEU A 500 -4.62 -10.42 -12.87
C LEU A 500 -3.18 -10.13 -12.44
N ARG A 501 -2.18 -10.57 -13.22
CA ARG A 501 -0.75 -10.36 -12.98
C ARG A 501 -0.42 -8.88 -12.78
N ASP A 502 -0.92 -8.05 -13.69
CA ASP A 502 -0.71 -6.60 -13.68
C ASP A 502 -1.51 -5.93 -12.54
N ARG A 503 -2.52 -6.59 -12.00
CA ARG A 503 -3.26 -6.09 -10.84
C ARG A 503 -2.62 -6.42 -9.50
N VAL A 504 -1.80 -7.47 -9.41
CA VAL A 504 -1.18 -7.88 -8.14
C VAL A 504 -0.44 -6.67 -7.54
N CYS A 505 -0.70 -6.32 -6.28
CA CYS A 505 -0.06 -5.21 -5.62
C CYS A 505 0.46 -5.55 -4.22
N VAL A 506 1.45 -4.77 -3.79
CA VAL A 506 2.08 -4.84 -2.47
C VAL A 506 1.72 -3.58 -1.68
N PRO A 507 1.56 -3.62 -0.36
CA PRO A 507 1.37 -4.81 0.48
C PRO A 507 -0.08 -5.33 0.47
N ARG A 508 -0.96 -4.72 -0.34
CA ARG A 508 -2.41 -4.94 -0.30
C ARG A 508 -2.85 -6.36 -0.61
N ASP A 509 -2.21 -7.03 -1.57
CA ASP A 509 -2.62 -8.37 -2.02
C ASP A 509 -1.66 -9.45 -1.52
N LEU A 510 -0.35 -9.15 -1.57
CA LEU A 510 0.74 -10.02 -1.15
C LEU A 510 1.92 -9.19 -0.63
N LYS A 511 2.80 -9.82 0.18
CA LYS A 511 4.14 -9.29 0.45
C LYS A 511 4.98 -9.38 -0.83
N LEU A 512 6.05 -8.60 -0.93
CA LEU A 512 6.86 -8.51 -2.15
C LEU A 512 7.37 -9.88 -2.68
N PRO A 513 8.03 -10.73 -1.88
CA PRO A 513 8.50 -12.03 -2.37
C PRO A 513 7.37 -12.91 -2.92
N ALA A 514 6.26 -13.03 -2.17
CA ALA A 514 5.08 -13.76 -2.62
C ALA A 514 4.45 -13.17 -3.89
N ALA A 515 4.40 -11.84 -4.01
CA ALA A 515 3.90 -11.16 -5.22
C ALA A 515 4.77 -11.47 -6.45
N ARG A 516 6.10 -11.53 -6.30
CA ARG A 516 7.02 -11.94 -7.37
C ARG A 516 6.77 -13.36 -7.81
N GLN A 517 6.66 -14.30 -6.85
CA GLN A 517 6.30 -15.68 -7.14
C GLN A 517 4.98 -15.75 -7.90
N PHE A 518 3.94 -15.07 -7.44
CA PHE A 518 2.64 -15.13 -8.07
C PHE A 518 2.65 -14.60 -9.51
N ARG A 519 3.28 -13.44 -9.76
CA ARG A 519 3.40 -12.88 -11.11
C ARG A 519 4.18 -13.81 -12.05
N ALA A 520 5.25 -14.43 -11.56
CA ALA A 520 6.05 -15.36 -12.35
C ALA A 520 5.30 -16.64 -12.70
N HIS A 521 4.47 -17.16 -11.79
CA HIS A 521 3.64 -18.34 -12.07
C HIS A 521 2.46 -18.00 -13.00
N LEU A 522 1.93 -16.77 -12.95
CA LEU A 522 0.96 -16.30 -13.94
C LEU A 522 1.59 -16.19 -15.34
N ASN A 523 2.81 -15.65 -15.45
CA ASN A 523 3.54 -15.63 -16.72
C ASN A 523 3.82 -17.05 -17.23
N TRP A 524 4.29 -17.96 -16.39
CA TRP A 524 4.44 -19.37 -16.77
C TRP A 524 3.15 -19.95 -17.36
N ALA A 525 2.00 -19.76 -16.72
CA ALA A 525 0.75 -20.25 -17.25
C ALA A 525 0.34 -19.57 -18.56
N ILE A 526 0.62 -18.26 -18.72
CA ILE A 526 0.40 -17.53 -19.98
C ILE A 526 1.26 -18.13 -21.11
N ASP A 527 2.54 -18.38 -20.84
CA ASP A 527 3.48 -18.93 -21.81
C ASP A 527 3.05 -20.33 -22.25
N GLU A 528 2.66 -21.19 -21.31
CA GLU A 528 2.13 -22.55 -21.61
C GLU A 528 0.84 -22.50 -22.45
N LEU A 529 -0.04 -21.53 -22.19
CA LEU A 529 -1.32 -21.38 -22.91
C LEU A 529 -1.17 -20.75 -24.30
N THR A 530 -0.07 -20.03 -24.54
CA THR A 530 0.17 -19.31 -25.80
C THR A 530 1.27 -19.93 -26.66
N ALA A 531 1.99 -20.92 -26.12
CA ALA A 531 2.94 -21.71 -26.88
C ALA A 531 2.25 -22.33 -28.11
N ALA A 532 2.87 -22.15 -29.29
CA ALA A 532 2.42 -22.83 -30.49
C ALA A 532 2.47 -24.35 -30.25
N PRO A 533 1.45 -25.13 -30.66
CA PRO A 533 1.50 -26.57 -30.53
C PRO A 533 2.78 -27.06 -31.22
N ALA A 534 3.62 -27.79 -30.48
CA ALA A 534 4.85 -28.34 -31.02
C ALA A 534 4.52 -29.03 -32.34
N ALA A 535 5.18 -28.61 -33.43
CA ALA A 535 5.03 -29.27 -34.71
C ALA A 535 5.40 -30.75 -34.49
N SER A 536 4.38 -31.60 -34.41
CA SER A 536 4.55 -33.04 -34.33
C SER A 536 5.34 -33.44 -35.56
N GLY A 537 6.61 -33.80 -35.34
CA GLY A 537 7.55 -34.15 -36.39
C GLY A 537 6.93 -35.17 -37.32
N MET A 538 6.95 -34.87 -38.61
CA MET A 538 6.68 -35.82 -39.68
C MET A 538 7.74 -36.91 -39.71
#